data_AF-A0A485AAY5-F1
#
_entry.id   AF-A0A485AAY5-F1
#
_cell.length_a   1.000
_cell.length_b   1.000
_cell.length_c   1.000
_cell.angle_alpha   90.00
_cell.angle_beta   90.00
_cell.angle_gamma   90.00
#
_symmetry.space_group_name_H-M   'P 1'
#
loop_
_entity.id
_entity.type
_entity.pdbx_description
1 polymer ?
#
loop_
_entity_poly.entity_id
_entity_poly.type
_entity_poly.pdbx_seq_one_letter_code
_entity_poly.pdbx_strand_id
1 'polypeptide(L)' 'MSTPDFSTAENNQELAQEVTCLKTLLTLMLQAMGQADAGRVIIKMEKTDHADGR' A
#
# COMPACT_ATOMS: atom_id res chain seq x y z
N MET A 1 -27.07 7.32 9.84
CA MET A 1 -25.61 7.35 9.58
C MET A 1 -25.33 8.61 8.82
N SER A 2 -24.53 9.52 9.37
CA SER A 2 -24.11 10.72 8.64
C SER A 2 -23.19 10.29 7.51
N THR A 3 -23.48 10.74 6.29
CA THR A 3 -22.56 10.55 5.16
C THR A 3 -21.24 11.24 5.52
N PRO A 4 -20.10 10.53 5.46
CA PRO A 4 -18.80 11.16 5.67
C PRO A 4 -18.60 12.27 4.63
N ASP A 5 -18.26 13.47 5.09
CA ASP A 5 -17.95 14.62 4.23
C ASP A 5 -16.48 14.52 3.79
N PHE A 6 -16.27 14.54 2.47
CA PHE A 6 -14.95 14.48 1.84
C PHE A 6 -14.67 15.74 1.00
N SER A 7 -15.27 16.86 1.38
CA SER A 7 -14.98 18.14 0.71
C SER A 7 -13.50 18.46 0.86
N THR A 8 -12.88 18.84 -0.25
CA THR A 8 -11.49 19.30 -0.29
C THR A 8 -11.43 20.80 -0.02
N ALA A 9 -10.26 21.30 0.35
CA ALA A 9 -10.05 22.74 0.50
C ALA A 9 -10.29 23.50 -0.82
N GLU A 10 -10.94 24.67 -0.76
CA GLU A 10 -11.08 25.58 -1.91
C GLU A 10 -9.75 26.26 -2.27
N ASN A 11 -8.83 26.37 -1.32
CA ASN A 11 -7.51 26.93 -1.54
C ASN A 11 -6.60 25.91 -2.25
N ASN A 12 -6.08 26.30 -3.42
CA ASN A 12 -5.21 25.45 -4.24
C ASN A 12 -3.95 24.95 -3.50
N GLN A 13 -3.39 25.73 -2.58
CA GLN A 13 -2.20 25.31 -1.81
C GLN A 13 -2.55 24.17 -0.84
N GLU A 14 -3.67 24.31 -0.11
CA GLU A 14 -4.15 23.30 0.83
C GLU A 14 -4.61 22.04 0.07
N LEU A 15 -5.35 22.21 -1.03
CA LEU A 15 -5.75 21.12 -1.92
C LEU A 15 -4.53 20.34 -2.44
N ALA A 16 -3.45 21.04 -2.83
CA ALA A 16 -2.22 20.38 -3.28
C ALA A 16 -1.58 19.53 -2.16
N GLN A 17 -1.67 19.96 -0.90
CA GLN A 17 -1.19 19.18 0.24
C GLN A 17 -2.08 17.94 0.47
N GLU A 18 -3.40 18.07 0.40
CA GLU A 18 -4.34 16.95 0.51
C GLU A 18 -4.05 15.87 -0.55
N VAL A 19 -3.90 16.31 -1.82
CA VAL A 19 -3.56 15.41 -2.93
C VAL A 19 -2.18 14.76 -2.76
N THR A 20 -1.20 15.51 -2.27
CA THR A 20 0.16 14.99 -2.01
C THR A 20 0.15 13.93 -0.90
N CYS A 21 -0.63 14.16 0.15
CA CYS A 21 -0.82 13.19 1.23
C CYS A 21 -1.46 11.90 0.69
N LEU A 22 -2.55 12.04 -0.08
CA LEU A 22 -3.24 10.90 -0.69
C LEU A 22 -2.34 10.11 -1.64
N LYS A 23 -1.56 10.80 -2.49
CA LYS A 23 -0.56 10.18 -3.36
C LYS A 23 0.44 9.35 -2.56
N THR A 24 0.93 9.89 -1.45
CA THR A 24 1.90 9.21 -0.58
C THR A 24 1.27 7.96 0.04
N LEU A 25 0.07 8.08 0.59
CA LEU A 25 -0.66 6.96 1.17
C LEU A 25 -0.86 5.83 0.16
N LEU A 26 -1.36 6.15 -1.03
CA LEU A 26 -1.57 5.16 -2.10
C LEU A 26 -0.25 4.51 -2.52
N THR A 27 0.82 5.29 -2.65
CA THR A 27 2.15 4.76 -2.99
C THR A 27 2.63 3.74 -1.96
N LEU A 28 2.46 4.04 -0.67
CA LEU A 28 2.84 3.14 0.41
C LEU A 28 1.98 1.86 0.43
N MET A 29 0.67 1.98 0.17
CA MET A 29 -0.21 0.81 0.06
C MET A 29 0.19 -0.10 -1.10
N LEU A 30 0.49 0.47 -2.28
CA LEU A 30 0.96 -0.28 -3.44
C LEU A 30 2.30 -0.98 -3.16
N GLN A 31 3.23 -0.28 -2.51
CA GLN A 31 4.52 -0.87 -2.12
C GLN A 31 4.32 -2.04 -1.14
N ALA A 32 3.47 -1.87 -0.13
CA ALA A 32 3.17 -2.92 0.85
C ALA A 32 2.53 -4.15 0.20
N MET A 33 1.67 -3.99 -0.80
CA MET A 33 1.11 -5.12 -1.55
C MET A 33 2.18 -5.90 -2.33
N GLY A 34 3.11 -5.20 -2.99
CA GLY A 34 4.24 -5.85 -3.67
C GLY A 34 5.17 -6.58 -2.70
N GLN A 35 5.44 -6.00 -1.52
CA GLN A 35 6.22 -6.66 -0.47
C GLN A 35 5.51 -7.88 0.12
N ALA A 36 4.19 -7.85 0.24
CA ALA A 36 3.41 -9.00 0.73
C ALA A 36 3.47 -10.20 -0.23
N ASP A 37 3.45 -9.96 -1.55
CA ASP A 37 3.62 -11.02 -2.54
C ASP A 37 5.04 -11.59 -2.53
N ALA A 38 6.06 -10.71 -2.51
CA ALA A 38 7.45 -11.12 -2.37
C ALA A 38 7.70 -11.95 -1.10
N GLY A 39 7.11 -11.56 0.04
CA GLY A 39 7.20 -12.32 1.29
C GLY A 39 6.59 -13.73 1.18
N ARG A 40 5.45 -13.88 0.48
CA ARG A 40 4.85 -15.20 0.23
C ARG A 40 5.73 -16.07 -0.67
N VAL A 41 6.36 -15.48 -1.69
CA VAL A 41 7.28 -16.19 -2.61
C VAL A 41 8.51 -16.67 -1.86
N ILE A 42 9.14 -15.83 -1.03
CA ILE A 42 10.31 -16.21 -0.22
C ILE A 42 9.97 -17.40 0.70
N ILE A 43 8.88 -17.29 1.47
CA ILE A 43 8.43 -18.38 2.35
C ILE A 43 8.15 -19.67 1.56
N LYS A 44 7.59 -19.56 0.35
CA LYS A 44 7.32 -20.72 -0.51
C LYS A 44 8.61 -21.34 -1.03
N MET A 45 9.59 -20.54 -1.44
CA MET A 45 10.90 -21.00 -1.90
C MET A 45 11.65 -21.73 -0.78
N GLU A 46 11.68 -21.18 0.44
CA GLU A 46 12.29 -21.84 1.61
C GLU A 46 11.65 -23.20 1.92
N LYS A 47 10.32 -23.31 1.79
CA LYS A 47 9.60 -24.57 2.00
C LYS A 47 9.89 -25.60 0.91
N THR A 48 10.01 -25.17 -0.34
CA THR A 48 10.33 -26.08 -1.46
C THR A 48 11.77 -26.58 -1.37
N ASP A 49 12.72 -25.72 -1.05
CA ASP A 49 14.11 -26.11 -0.78
C ASP A 49 14.19 -27.17 0.34
N HIS A 50 13.47 -26.95 1.44
CA HIS A 50 13.44 -27.91 2.55
C HIS A 50 12.74 -29.25 2.22
N ALA A 51 11.86 -29.27 1.21
CA ALA A 51 11.17 -30.49 0.77
C ALA A 51 11.99 -31.30 -0.26
N ASP A 52 12.87 -30.65 -1.02
CA ASP A 52 13.76 -31.27 -2.01
C ASP A 52 15.08 -31.78 -1.40
N GLY A 53 15.47 -31.24 -0.23
CA GLY A 53 16.64 -31.67 0.54
C GLY A 53 16.50 -32.98 1.34
N ARG A 54 15.54 -33.86 1.00
CA ARG A 54 15.39 -35.18 1.61
C ARG A 54 15.13 -36.28 0.58
#